data_AF-A0A354RB38-F1
#
_entry.id   AF-A0A354RB38-F1
#
_cell.length_a   1.000
_cell.length_b   1.000
_cell.length_c   1.000
_cell.angle_alpha   90.00
_cell.angle_beta   90.00
_cell.angle_gamma   90.00
#
_symmetry.space_group_name_H-M   'P 1'
#
loop_
_entity.id
_entity.type
_entity.pdbx_description
1 polymer ?
#
loop_
_entity_poly.entity_id
_entity_poly.type
_entity_poly.pdbx_seq_one_letter_code
_entity_poly.pdbx_strand_id
1 'polypeptide(L)'
;MPKKILLSGAKGRMGQAIQSIAMDHDCHISHPIDLGDDPGSLIGECDAVIDFSLRDATLPLATLAAEHGKPMVIGTTGHEKEEREKIARLSEIIPMVWAGNFSTGVNLLFFLTQKAAEVLDAKSDFDPEVIEMHHRLKK
;
A
#
# COMPACT_ATOMS: atom_id res chain seq x y z
N MET A 1 -5.94 -13.93 19.30
CA MET A 1 -5.89 -14.76 18.08
C MET A 1 -5.32 -13.89 16.99
N PRO A 2 -4.37 -14.39 16.18
CA PRO A 2 -3.77 -13.59 15.12
C PRO A 2 -4.82 -13.05 14.15
N LYS A 3 -4.62 -11.83 13.67
CA LYS A 3 -5.52 -11.22 12.68
C LYS A 3 -5.43 -11.94 11.35
N LYS A 4 -6.56 -12.33 10.78
CA LYS A 4 -6.64 -12.99 9.47
C LYS A 4 -6.50 -11.95 8.36
N ILE A 5 -5.49 -12.09 7.53
CA ILE A 5 -5.19 -11.14 6.46
C ILE A 5 -5.46 -11.79 5.10
N LEU A 6 -6.21 -11.08 4.26
CA LEU A 6 -6.23 -11.31 2.82
C LEU A 6 -5.10 -10.50 2.20
N LEU A 7 -4.18 -11.17 1.51
CA LEU A 7 -2.99 -10.55 0.92
C LEU A 7 -3.05 -10.66 -0.60
N SER A 8 -3.20 -9.52 -1.27
CA SER A 8 -3.15 -9.41 -2.73
C SER A 8 -1.73 -9.16 -3.22
N GLY A 9 -1.31 -9.93 -4.23
CA GLY A 9 0.06 -9.95 -4.74
C GLY A 9 0.98 -10.90 -3.97
N ALA A 10 0.43 -11.99 -3.43
CA ALA A 10 1.12 -12.89 -2.50
C ALA A 10 2.38 -13.56 -3.08
N LYS A 11 2.38 -13.90 -4.37
CA LYS A 11 3.54 -14.48 -5.10
C LYS A 11 4.57 -13.41 -5.48
N GLY A 12 4.24 -12.13 -5.37
CA GLY A 12 5.16 -11.02 -5.60
C GLY A 12 6.22 -10.90 -4.50
N ARG A 13 7.29 -10.14 -4.77
CA ARG A 13 8.38 -9.92 -3.81
C ARG A 13 7.89 -9.34 -2.48
N MET A 14 7.01 -8.33 -2.53
CA MET A 14 6.44 -7.73 -1.33
C MET A 14 5.49 -8.70 -0.62
N GLY A 15 4.66 -9.43 -1.36
CA GLY A 15 3.78 -10.45 -0.78
C GLY A 15 4.56 -11.53 -0.02
N GLN A 16 5.68 -12.01 -0.57
CA GLN A 16 6.56 -12.96 0.12
C GLN A 16 7.22 -12.35 1.37
N ALA A 17 7.70 -11.10 1.28
CA ALA A 17 8.28 -10.40 2.42
C ALA A 17 7.26 -10.23 3.56
N ILE A 18 6.03 -9.82 3.26
CA ILE A 18 4.94 -9.67 4.24
C ILE A 18 4.61 -11.02 4.88
N GLN A 19 4.45 -12.08 4.09
CA GLN A 19 4.20 -13.43 4.61
C GLN A 19 5.29 -13.90 5.58
N SER A 20 6.56 -13.58 5.30
CA SER A 20 7.68 -14.03 6.13
C SER A 20 7.71 -13.42 7.54
N ILE A 21 7.08 -12.25 7.74
CA ILE A 21 7.06 -11.53 9.03
C ILE A 21 5.68 -11.52 9.70
N ALA A 22 4.62 -11.95 9.01
CA ALA A 22 3.25 -11.75 9.47
C ALA A 22 2.99 -12.31 10.89
N MET A 23 3.45 -13.53 11.15
CA MET A 23 3.25 -14.19 12.45
C MET A 23 3.99 -13.49 13.59
N ASP A 24 5.16 -12.91 13.32
CA ASP A 24 5.92 -12.12 14.31
C ASP A 24 5.18 -10.83 14.71
N HIS A 25 4.20 -10.41 13.89
CA HIS A 25 3.36 -9.24 14.10
C HIS A 25 1.89 -9.59 14.42
N ASP A 26 1.63 -10.78 14.99
CA ASP A 26 0.27 -11.26 15.36
C ASP A 26 -0.73 -11.22 14.19
N CYS A 27 -0.23 -11.40 12.96
CA CYS A 27 -1.01 -11.51 11.74
C CYS A 27 -0.84 -12.90 11.13
N HIS A 28 -1.92 -13.46 10.59
CA HIS A 28 -1.91 -14.70 9.83
C HIS A 28 -2.41 -14.42 8.41
N ILE A 29 -1.56 -14.66 7.41
CA ILE A 29 -1.96 -14.58 6.00
C ILE A 29 -2.82 -15.81 5.68
N SER A 30 -4.13 -15.70 5.89
CA SER A 30 -5.09 -16.80 5.69
C SER A 30 -5.55 -16.93 4.24
N HIS A 31 -5.53 -15.81 3.48
CA HIS A 31 -6.02 -15.76 2.11
C HIS A 31 -5.01 -15.06 1.20
N PRO A 32 -3.88 -15.72 0.85
CA PRO A 32 -2.97 -15.22 -0.15
C PRO A 32 -3.60 -15.35 -1.55
N ILE A 33 -3.65 -14.25 -2.31
CA ILE A 33 -4.21 -14.23 -3.66
C ILE A 33 -3.26 -13.53 -4.65
N ASP A 34 -3.38 -13.90 -5.92
CA ASP A 34 -2.71 -13.29 -7.05
C ASP A 34 -3.64 -13.17 -8.27
N LEU A 35 -3.06 -12.74 -9.40
CA LEU A 35 -3.75 -12.62 -10.67
C LEU A 35 -4.45 -13.93 -11.06
N GLY A 36 -5.78 -13.86 -11.26
CA GLY A 36 -6.62 -14.98 -11.64
C GLY A 36 -7.38 -15.63 -10.49
N ASP A 37 -7.03 -15.31 -9.23
CA ASP A 37 -7.77 -15.78 -8.07
C ASP A 37 -9.01 -14.90 -7.80
N ASP A 38 -10.03 -15.46 -7.16
CA ASP A 38 -11.27 -14.75 -6.79
C ASP A 38 -11.27 -14.32 -5.31
N PRO A 39 -11.08 -13.02 -4.99
CA PRO A 39 -11.13 -12.52 -3.62
C PRO A 39 -12.54 -12.56 -3.00
N GLY A 40 -13.60 -12.59 -3.81
CA GLY A 40 -14.99 -12.46 -3.35
C GLY A 40 -15.40 -13.52 -2.36
N SER A 41 -15.00 -14.76 -2.60
CA SER A 41 -15.30 -15.90 -1.73
C SER A 41 -14.55 -15.90 -0.39
N LEU A 42 -13.46 -15.12 -0.27
CA LEU A 42 -12.53 -15.17 0.87
C LEU A 42 -12.58 -13.92 1.76
N ILE A 43 -12.97 -12.78 1.20
CA ILE A 43 -12.87 -11.49 1.89
C ILE A 43 -13.75 -11.40 3.14
N GLY A 44 -14.89 -12.10 3.16
CA GLY A 44 -15.78 -12.14 4.32
C GLY A 44 -15.11 -12.72 5.57
N GLU A 45 -14.15 -13.62 5.39
CA GLU A 45 -13.49 -14.37 6.46
C GLU A 45 -12.20 -13.72 6.98
N CYS A 46 -11.75 -12.63 6.36
CA CYS A 46 -10.58 -11.88 6.82
C CYS A 46 -10.95 -10.74 7.78
N ASP A 47 -9.97 -10.32 8.59
CA ASP A 47 -10.07 -9.14 9.44
C ASP A 47 -9.61 -7.87 8.72
N ALA A 48 -8.68 -7.98 7.78
CA ALA A 48 -8.14 -6.86 6.99
C ALA A 48 -7.57 -7.32 5.64
N VAL A 49 -7.45 -6.37 4.71
CA VAL A 49 -6.88 -6.56 3.38
C VAL A 49 -5.55 -5.82 3.26
N ILE A 50 -4.53 -6.46 2.69
CA ILE A 50 -3.26 -5.83 2.31
C ILE A 50 -3.04 -6.00 0.80
N ASP A 51 -2.79 -4.89 0.10
CA ASP A 51 -2.58 -4.87 -1.36
C ASP A 51 -1.19 -4.35 -1.75
N PHE A 52 -0.35 -5.25 -2.28
CA PHE A 52 0.93 -4.94 -2.94
C PHE A 52 1.00 -5.70 -4.27
N SER A 53 0.08 -5.38 -5.17
CA SER A 53 -0.14 -6.11 -6.42
C SER A 53 0.09 -5.22 -7.67
N LEU A 54 -0.91 -5.10 -8.53
CA LEU A 54 -0.93 -4.29 -9.75
C LEU A 54 -2.01 -3.22 -9.62
N ARG A 55 -1.76 -2.04 -10.19
CA ARG A 55 -2.69 -0.89 -10.10
C ARG A 55 -4.12 -1.23 -10.49
N ASP A 56 -4.31 -2.03 -11.54
CA ASP A 56 -5.62 -2.41 -12.09
C ASP A 56 -6.41 -3.32 -11.12
N ALA A 57 -5.74 -4.01 -10.21
CA ALA A 57 -6.38 -4.87 -9.21
C ALA A 57 -6.82 -4.13 -7.95
N THR A 58 -6.22 -2.97 -7.65
CA THR A 58 -6.47 -2.25 -6.39
C THR A 58 -7.90 -1.73 -6.28
N LEU A 59 -8.43 -1.06 -7.30
CA LEU A 59 -9.78 -0.46 -7.22
C LEU A 59 -10.89 -1.53 -7.07
N PRO A 60 -10.91 -2.62 -7.87
CA PRO A 60 -11.86 -3.72 -7.65
C PRO A 60 -11.75 -4.31 -6.24
N LEU A 61 -10.54 -4.55 -5.75
CA LEU A 61 -10.32 -5.12 -4.41
C LEU A 61 -10.76 -4.15 -3.30
N ALA A 62 -10.47 -2.86 -3.44
CA ALA A 62 -10.91 -1.83 -2.50
C ALA A 62 -12.45 -1.70 -2.47
N THR A 63 -13.10 -1.83 -3.63
CA THR A 63 -14.56 -1.80 -3.73
C THR A 63 -15.16 -2.99 -2.99
N LEU A 64 -14.62 -4.19 -3.22
CA LEU A 64 -15.04 -5.41 -2.53
C LEU A 64 -14.80 -5.32 -1.01
N ALA A 65 -13.66 -4.75 -0.59
CA ALA A 65 -13.36 -4.51 0.82
C ALA A 65 -14.37 -3.56 1.46
N ALA A 66 -14.77 -2.49 0.76
CA ALA A 66 -15.79 -1.56 1.22
C ALA A 66 -17.17 -2.22 1.35
N GLU A 67 -17.58 -3.05 0.38
CA GLU A 67 -18.83 -3.82 0.43
C GLU A 67 -18.91 -4.76 1.65
N HIS A 68 -17.76 -5.28 2.11
CA HIS A 68 -17.66 -6.18 3.25
C HIS A 68 -17.23 -5.48 4.56
N GLY A 69 -17.08 -4.15 4.55
CA GLY A 69 -16.64 -3.37 5.70
C GLY A 69 -15.24 -3.73 6.21
N LYS A 70 -14.34 -4.19 5.33
CA LYS A 70 -12.99 -4.63 5.70
C LYS A 70 -11.99 -3.49 5.58
N PRO A 71 -11.19 -3.19 6.62
CA PRO A 71 -10.14 -2.20 6.53
C PRO A 71 -9.06 -2.64 5.54
N MET A 72 -8.41 -1.66 4.89
CA MET A 72 -7.46 -1.93 3.81
C MET A 72 -6.15 -1.16 3.95
N VAL A 73 -5.04 -1.83 3.67
CA VAL A 73 -3.71 -1.24 3.51
C VAL A 73 -3.28 -1.38 2.05
N ILE A 74 -2.96 -0.27 1.40
CA ILE A 74 -2.57 -0.22 -0.02
C ILE A 74 -1.13 0.28 -0.12
N GLY A 75 -0.26 -0.56 -0.66
CA GLY A 75 1.11 -0.21 -1.04
C GLY A 75 1.38 -0.28 -2.54
N THR A 76 0.39 -0.72 -3.32
CA THR A 76 0.42 -0.62 -4.79
C THR A 76 0.54 0.85 -5.22
N THR A 77 1.38 1.11 -6.22
CA THR A 77 1.65 2.45 -6.77
C THR A 77 1.29 2.54 -8.25
N GLY A 78 1.26 3.76 -8.80
CA GLY A 78 1.16 3.98 -10.25
C GLY A 78 -0.28 4.15 -10.79
N HIS A 79 -1.25 4.39 -9.91
CA HIS A 79 -2.65 4.65 -10.28
C HIS A 79 -2.83 6.00 -10.97
N GLU A 80 -3.72 6.05 -11.96
CA GLU A 80 -4.17 7.29 -12.58
C GLU A 80 -4.94 8.15 -11.58
N LYS A 81 -5.01 9.46 -11.83
CA LYS A 81 -5.76 10.41 -11.00
C LYS A 81 -7.20 9.96 -10.76
N GLU A 82 -7.92 9.52 -11.79
CA GLU A 82 -9.32 9.09 -11.68
C GLU A 82 -9.47 7.85 -10.78
N GLU A 83 -8.58 6.88 -10.89
CA GLU A 83 -8.57 5.69 -10.04
C GLU A 83 -8.29 6.06 -8.58
N ARG A 84 -7.34 6.99 -8.37
CA ARG A 84 -7.03 7.51 -7.03
C ARG A 84 -8.23 8.18 -6.38
N GLU A 85 -8.98 8.98 -7.13
CA GLU A 85 -10.21 9.63 -6.63
C GLU A 85 -11.32 8.60 -6.31
N LYS A 86 -11.41 7.51 -7.08
CA LYS A 86 -12.37 6.43 -6.79
C LYS A 86 -11.98 5.66 -5.53
N ILE A 87 -10.71 5.27 -5.39
CA ILE A 87 -10.19 4.57 -4.21
C ILE A 87 -10.31 5.47 -2.96
N ALA A 88 -9.94 6.75 -3.07
CA ALA A 88 -10.00 7.69 -1.95
C ALA A 88 -11.43 7.86 -1.41
N ARG A 89 -12.45 7.88 -2.27
CA ARG A 89 -13.85 7.92 -1.83
C ARG A 89 -14.25 6.72 -0.97
N LEU A 90 -13.66 5.55 -1.19
CA LEU A 90 -13.93 4.36 -0.38
C LEU A 90 -13.38 4.48 1.05
N SER A 91 -12.40 5.37 1.29
CA SER A 91 -11.89 5.64 2.64
C SER A 91 -12.91 6.35 3.55
N GLU A 92 -13.99 6.90 2.98
CA GLU A 92 -15.13 7.42 3.74
C GLU A 92 -16.00 6.30 4.33
N ILE A 93 -15.88 5.08 3.79
CA ILE A 93 -16.70 3.91 4.15
C ILE A 93 -15.92 2.95 5.05
N ILE A 94 -14.65 2.71 4.73
CA ILE A 94 -13.76 1.79 5.47
C ILE A 94 -12.47 2.46 5.89
N PRO A 95 -11.86 2.05 7.02
CA PRO A 95 -10.51 2.51 7.37
C PRO A 95 -9.51 2.11 6.29
N MET A 96 -8.73 3.08 5.81
CA MET A 96 -7.78 2.85 4.73
C MET A 96 -6.44 3.54 5.03
N VAL A 97 -5.35 2.79 4.88
CA VAL A 97 -3.98 3.34 4.86
C VAL A 97 -3.43 3.14 3.47
N TRP A 98 -3.16 4.24 2.77
CA TRP A 98 -2.57 4.19 1.44
C TRP A 98 -1.29 5.02 1.39
N ALA A 99 -0.16 4.35 1.16
CA ALA A 99 1.14 5.00 1.07
C ALA A 99 2.00 4.35 -0.03
N GLY A 100 2.73 5.18 -0.79
CA GLY A 100 3.74 4.68 -1.74
C GLY A 100 5.02 4.19 -1.06
N ASN A 101 5.17 4.43 0.25
CA ASN A 101 6.30 3.95 1.03
C ASN A 101 5.92 3.77 2.51
N PHE A 102 6.14 2.56 3.05
CA PHE A 102 5.86 2.21 4.45
C PHE A 102 7.10 2.25 5.36
N SER A 103 8.27 2.63 4.84
CA SER A 103 9.48 2.81 5.65
C SER A 103 9.35 4.03 6.56
N THR A 104 9.55 3.82 7.86
CA THR A 104 9.64 4.92 8.84
C THR A 104 10.74 5.90 8.46
N GLY A 105 11.89 5.41 7.98
CA GLY A 105 13.02 6.25 7.60
C GLY A 105 12.70 7.16 6.41
N VAL A 106 11.98 6.65 5.41
CA VAL A 106 11.58 7.46 4.24
C VAL A 106 10.51 8.48 4.61
N ASN A 107 9.54 8.11 5.44
CA ASN A 107 8.51 9.05 5.93
C ASN A 107 9.13 10.17 6.79
N LEU A 108 10.13 9.84 7.62
CA LEU A 108 10.92 10.84 8.35
C LEU A 108 11.68 11.75 7.38
N LEU A 109 12.31 11.17 6.35
CA LEU A 109 13.04 11.95 5.35
C LEU A 109 12.12 12.94 4.63
N PHE A 110 10.89 12.55 4.26
CA PHE A 110 9.91 13.48 3.68
C PHE A 110 9.65 14.68 4.58
N PHE A 111 9.45 14.45 5.88
CA PHE A 111 9.26 15.53 6.84
C PHE A 111 10.50 16.45 6.93
N LEU A 112 11.69 15.87 7.02
CA LEU A 112 12.93 16.64 7.10
C LEU A 112 13.21 17.44 5.82
N THR A 113 12.96 16.86 4.66
CA THR A 113 13.11 17.55 3.37
C THR A 113 12.15 18.73 3.26
N GLN A 114 10.90 18.59 3.71
CA GLN A 114 9.97 19.71 3.77
C GLN A 114 10.51 20.83 4.67
N LYS A 115 11.03 20.49 5.86
CA LYS A 115 11.61 21.49 6.77
C LYS A 115 12.86 22.16 6.21
N ALA A 116 13.72 21.41 5.53
CA ALA A 116 14.88 21.96 4.84
C ALA A 116 14.44 22.94 3.73
N ALA A 117 13.46 22.58 2.91
CA ALA A 117 12.95 23.42 1.82
C ALA A 117 12.27 24.72 2.32
N GLU A 118 11.62 24.69 3.49
CA GLU A 118 11.04 25.88 4.11
C GLU A 118 12.13 26.88 4.57
N VAL A 119 13.31 26.41 4.97
CA VAL A 119 14.43 27.24 5.45
C VAL A 119 15.33 27.69 4.31
N LEU A 120 15.63 26.79 3.38
CA LEU A 120 16.44 27.03 2.19
C LEU A 120 15.57 27.63 1.06
N ASP A 121 14.72 28.60 1.40
CA ASP A 121 13.68 29.15 0.51
C ASP A 121 14.25 29.67 -0.83
N ALA A 122 13.36 30.07 -1.74
CA ALA A 122 13.72 30.61 -3.06
C ALA A 122 14.53 31.93 -3.04
N LYS A 123 14.87 32.48 -1.87
CA LYS A 123 15.80 33.60 -1.70
C LYS A 123 17.22 33.14 -1.37
N SER A 124 17.40 31.84 -1.13
CA SER A 124 18.71 31.20 -1.13
C SER A 124 19.06 30.71 -2.54
N ASP A 125 20.35 30.71 -2.90
CA ASP A 125 20.86 30.14 -4.17
C ASP A 125 20.86 28.59 -4.13
N PHE A 126 19.86 27.97 -3.49
CA PHE A 126 19.76 26.52 -3.32
C PHE A 126 18.94 25.88 -4.44
N ASP A 127 19.58 25.01 -5.21
CA ASP A 127 18.94 24.23 -6.28
C ASP A 127 18.65 22.80 -5.79
N PRO A 128 17.38 22.41 -5.58
CA PRO A 128 17.05 21.08 -5.11
C PRO A 128 17.18 20.02 -6.22
N GLU A 129 17.94 18.96 -5.95
CA GLU A 129 18.06 17.78 -6.82
C GLU A 129 17.61 16.50 -6.09
N VAL A 130 17.00 15.56 -6.83
CA VAL A 130 16.61 14.24 -6.33
C VAL A 130 17.33 13.17 -7.14
N ILE A 131 18.11 12.34 -6.45
CA ILE A 131 18.83 11.21 -7.06
C ILE A 131 18.32 9.93 -6.42
N GLU A 132 17.83 8.99 -7.25
CA GLU A 132 17.42 7.66 -6.83
C GLU A 132 18.20 6.56 -7.56
N MET A 133 18.43 5.43 -6.90
CA MET A 133 19.09 4.27 -7.49
C MET A 133 18.37 3.00 -7.07
N HIS A 134 18.06 2.14 -8.04
CA HIS A 134 17.34 0.90 -7.83
C HIS A 134 17.99 -0.26 -8.57
N HIS A 135 17.68 -1.49 -8.17
CA HIS A 135 18.12 -2.67 -8.90
C HIS A 135 17.55 -2.68 -10.33
N ARG A 136 18.18 -3.42 -11.25
CA ARG A 136 17.78 -3.47 -12.68
C ARG A 136 16.33 -3.94 -12.96
N LEU A 137 15.71 -4.65 -12.03
CA LEU A 137 14.37 -5.26 -12.19
C LEU A 137 13.23 -4.38 -11.66
N LYS A 138 13.49 -3.11 -11.36
CA LYS A 138 12.42 -2.18 -10.98
C LYS A 138 11.77 -1.72 -12.28
N LYS A 139 10.46 -1.93 -12.39
CA LYS A 139 9.63 -1.41 -13.47
C LYS A 139 9.14 -0.02 -13.10
#